data_AF-A0A1H3VHN3-F1
#
_entry.id   AF-A0A1H3VHN3-F1
#
_cell.length_a   1.000
_cell.length_b   1.000
_cell.length_c   1.000
_cell.angle_alpha   90.00
_cell.angle_beta   90.00
_cell.angle_gamma   90.00
#
_symmetry.space_group_name_H-M   'P 1'
#
loop_
_entity.id
_entity.type
_entity.pdbx_description
1 polymer ?
#
loop_
_entity_poly.entity_id
_entity_poly.type
_entity_poly.pdbx_seq_one_letter_code
_entity_poly.pdbx_strand_id
1 'polypeptide(L)'
;MEAISARAEKAVEYKHNRCNCAQAVLMAYEKELGRPAEDILAMGSGFGSGMGGMEGTCGALCGAVMALGLLNKSDTPSKMIAKDMLQEFKEMSGGATICRDLKGIDTGKMLCACDDCVRHGVLVLEKKLAGING
;
A
#
# COMPACT_ATOMS: atom_id res chain seq x y z
N MET A 1 -18.54 -4.60 6.15
CA MET A 1 -17.71 -4.08 5.05
C MET A 1 -17.51 -2.61 5.36
N GLU A 2 -16.30 -2.17 5.73
CA GLU A 2 -16.02 -0.73 5.77
C GLU A 2 -16.21 -0.18 4.36
N ALA A 3 -16.87 0.98 4.23
CA ALA A 3 -17.04 1.62 2.94
C ALA A 3 -15.65 1.97 2.38
N ILE A 4 -15.41 1.63 1.11
CA ILE A 4 -14.14 1.95 0.45
C ILE A 4 -13.98 3.48 0.44
N SER A 5 -12.83 3.97 0.94
CA SER A 5 -12.60 5.42 1.04
C SER A 5 -12.36 6.04 -0.33
N ALA A 6 -12.71 7.32 -0.48
CA ALA A 6 -12.44 8.05 -1.73
C ALA A 6 -10.95 8.09 -2.08
N ARG A 7 -10.05 8.08 -1.08
CA ARG A 7 -8.61 8.00 -1.28
C ARG A 7 -8.20 6.65 -1.84
N ALA A 8 -8.80 5.55 -1.38
CA ALA A 8 -8.52 4.21 -1.87
C ALA A 8 -8.89 4.07 -3.36
N GLU A 9 -10.04 4.60 -3.79
CA GLU A 9 -10.38 4.64 -5.22
C GLU A 9 -9.46 5.56 -6.02
N LYS A 10 -9.07 6.72 -5.46
CA LYS A 10 -8.11 7.61 -6.12
C LYS A 10 -6.76 6.94 -6.35
N ALA A 11 -6.29 6.11 -5.41
CA ALA A 11 -5.09 5.32 -5.59
C ALA A 11 -5.23 4.33 -6.77
N VAL A 12 -6.39 3.68 -6.92
CA VAL A 12 -6.67 2.81 -8.06
C VAL A 12 -6.66 3.60 -9.38
N GLU A 13 -7.22 4.81 -9.42
CA GLU A 13 -7.11 5.69 -10.59
C GLU A 13 -5.64 5.99 -10.95
N TYR A 14 -4.79 6.29 -9.96
CA TYR A 14 -3.36 6.49 -10.21
C TYR A 14 -2.70 5.24 -10.79
N LYS A 15 -3.02 4.05 -10.28
CA LYS A 15 -2.51 2.79 -10.83
C LYS A 15 -2.89 2.61 -12.31
N HIS A 16 -4.11 2.98 -12.68
CA HIS A 16 -4.56 2.95 -14.08
C HIS A 16 -4.01 4.12 -14.92
N ASN A 17 -3.39 5.11 -14.28
CA ASN A 17 -2.71 6.23 -14.92
C ASN A 17 -1.19 6.20 -14.70
N ARG A 18 -0.54 5.16 -15.26
CA ARG A 18 0.92 4.98 -15.35
C ARG A 18 1.67 4.71 -14.04
N CYS A 19 1.01 4.61 -12.89
CA CYS A 19 1.67 4.21 -11.65
C CYS A 19 1.68 2.69 -11.48
N ASN A 20 2.77 2.14 -10.91
CA ASN A 20 2.72 0.82 -10.30
C ASN A 20 1.92 0.87 -8.98
N CYS A 21 1.70 -0.29 -8.34
CA CYS A 21 0.90 -0.37 -7.12
C CYS A 21 1.49 0.38 -5.90
N ALA A 22 2.82 0.50 -5.78
CA ALA A 22 3.45 1.27 -4.71
C ALA A 22 3.33 2.78 -4.97
N GLN A 23 3.66 3.21 -6.19
CA GLN A 23 3.51 4.60 -6.63
C GLN A 23 2.07 5.07 -6.48
N ALA A 24 1.10 4.25 -6.86
CA ALA A 24 -0.33 4.55 -6.75
C ALA A 24 -0.76 4.86 -5.31
N VAL A 25 -0.33 4.04 -4.34
CA VAL A 25 -0.59 4.29 -2.92
C VAL A 25 0.11 5.56 -2.45
N LEU A 26 1.39 5.76 -2.80
CA LEU A 26 2.14 6.95 -2.42
C LEU A 26 1.52 8.25 -2.96
N MET A 27 1.13 8.26 -4.23
CA MET A 27 0.48 9.40 -4.89
C MET A 27 -0.88 9.74 -4.28
N ALA A 28 -1.57 8.77 -3.66
CA ALA A 28 -2.80 9.04 -2.93
C ALA A 28 -2.59 9.89 -1.66
N TYR A 29 -1.34 10.02 -1.20
CA TYR A 29 -0.92 10.86 -0.07
C TYR A 29 0.01 12.01 -0.49
N GLU A 30 0.06 12.36 -1.79
CA GLU A 30 1.01 13.35 -2.31
C GLU A 30 1.03 14.66 -1.50
N LYS A 31 -0.16 15.17 -1.15
CA LYS A 31 -0.32 16.43 -0.41
C LYS A 31 0.24 16.34 1.00
N GLU A 32 0.02 15.22 1.68
CA GLU A 32 0.44 14.97 3.06
C GLU A 32 1.93 14.67 3.16
N LEU A 33 2.52 14.06 2.12
CA LEU A 33 3.95 13.74 2.08
C LEU A 33 4.84 14.98 1.93
N GLY A 34 4.29 16.11 1.46
CA GLY A 34 5.01 17.39 1.40
C GLY A 34 6.24 17.37 0.51
N ARG A 35 6.21 16.57 -0.57
CA ARG A 35 7.30 16.39 -1.53
C ARG A 35 6.83 16.62 -2.96
N PRO A 36 7.72 16.98 -3.89
CA PRO A 36 7.39 17.00 -5.31
C PRO A 36 6.86 15.65 -5.79
N ALA A 37 5.86 15.66 -6.68
CA ALA A 37 5.28 14.45 -7.26
C ALA A 37 6.34 13.53 -7.89
N GLU A 38 7.35 14.12 -8.55
CA GLU A 38 8.45 13.39 -9.16
C GLU A 38 9.28 12.58 -8.15
N ASP A 39 9.55 13.13 -6.97
CA ASP A 39 10.25 12.42 -5.89
C ASP A 39 9.40 11.25 -5.38
N ILE A 40 8.10 11.47 -5.20
CA ILE A 40 7.16 10.46 -4.71
C ILE A 40 7.05 9.30 -5.71
N LEU A 41 6.95 9.62 -7.00
CA LEU A 41 6.95 8.63 -8.08
C LEU A 41 8.27 7.87 -8.14
N ALA A 42 9.41 8.56 -7.99
CA ALA A 42 10.74 7.95 -7.99
C ALA A 42 10.90 6.96 -6.82
N MET A 43 10.47 7.34 -5.61
CA MET A 43 10.54 6.50 -4.41
C MET A 43 9.83 5.15 -4.58
N GLY A 44 8.66 5.13 -5.22
CA GLY A 44 7.87 3.91 -5.43
C GLY A 44 8.23 3.11 -6.69
N SER A 45 9.07 3.66 -7.57
CA SER A 45 9.25 3.16 -8.96
C SER A 45 9.72 1.70 -9.04
N GLY A 46 10.60 1.26 -8.14
CA GLY A 46 11.13 -0.11 -8.13
C GLY A 46 10.17 -1.18 -7.61
N PHE A 47 9.16 -0.82 -6.83
CA PHE A 47 8.38 -1.77 -6.01
C PHE A 47 7.20 -2.43 -6.76
N GLY A 48 6.98 -2.09 -8.03
CA GLY A 48 6.01 -2.78 -8.89
C GLY A 48 6.32 -4.28 -8.99
N SER A 49 5.29 -5.11 -9.16
CA SER A 49 5.46 -6.59 -9.18
C SER A 49 6.23 -7.14 -7.97
N GLY A 50 6.08 -6.48 -6.82
CA GLY A 50 6.70 -6.86 -5.55
C GLY A 50 8.16 -6.42 -5.37
N MET A 51 8.69 -5.52 -6.19
CA MET A 51 10.14 -5.40 -6.49
C MET A 51 10.54 -6.32 -7.65
N GLY A 52 9.76 -6.22 -8.71
CA GLY A 52 10.18 -6.48 -10.09
C GLY A 52 10.19 -7.93 -10.55
N GLY A 53 10.12 -8.90 -9.63
CA GLY A 53 10.24 -10.32 -9.96
C GLY A 53 9.16 -11.23 -9.39
N MET A 54 8.10 -10.66 -8.80
CA MET A 54 7.06 -11.37 -8.02
C MET A 54 7.51 -11.97 -6.68
N GLU A 55 8.81 -12.03 -6.40
CA GLU A 55 9.38 -12.64 -5.18
C GLU A 55 9.19 -11.81 -3.90
N GLY A 56 8.92 -10.51 -4.02
CA GLY A 56 8.87 -9.63 -2.86
C GLY A 56 7.45 -9.33 -2.35
N THR A 57 7.43 -8.64 -1.21
CA THR A 57 6.21 -8.11 -0.60
C THR A 57 5.45 -7.21 -1.58
N CYS A 58 4.12 -7.25 -1.53
CA CYS A 58 3.24 -6.43 -2.36
C CYS A 58 3.64 -4.95 -2.34
N GLY A 59 3.83 -4.37 -3.53
CA GLY A 59 4.22 -2.97 -3.68
C GLY A 59 3.25 -1.98 -3.03
N ALA A 60 1.94 -2.26 -3.06
CA ALA A 60 0.94 -1.43 -2.39
C ALA A 60 1.19 -1.31 -0.88
N LEU A 61 1.51 -2.43 -0.22
CA LEU A 61 1.86 -2.44 1.21
C LEU A 61 3.19 -1.71 1.45
N CYS A 62 4.19 -1.91 0.59
CA CYS A 62 5.45 -1.17 0.68
C CYS A 62 5.23 0.35 0.58
N GLY A 63 4.44 0.81 -0.39
CA GLY A 63 4.09 2.23 -0.54
C GLY A 63 3.37 2.79 0.68
N ALA A 64 2.43 2.04 1.26
CA ALA A 64 1.74 2.42 2.48
C ALA A 64 2.71 2.58 3.67
N VAL A 65 3.64 1.64 3.85
CA VAL A 65 4.63 1.68 4.95
C VAL A 65 5.65 2.81 4.74
N MET A 66 6.02 3.13 3.49
CA MET A 66 6.84 4.31 3.19
C MET A 66 6.12 5.60 3.58
N ALA A 67 4.85 5.75 3.22
CA ALA A 67 4.05 6.91 3.60
C ALA A 67 3.91 7.02 5.13
N LEU A 68 3.64 5.91 5.83
CA LEU A 68 3.65 5.86 7.29
C LEU A 68 4.95 6.43 7.88
N GLY A 69 6.10 6.08 7.30
CA GLY A 69 7.40 6.56 7.78
C GLY A 69 7.51 8.08 7.84
N LEU A 70 6.90 8.79 6.88
CA LEU A 70 6.89 10.25 6.83
C LEU A 70 5.74 10.87 7.66
N LEU A 71 4.61 10.17 7.72
CA LEU A 71 3.36 10.68 8.31
C LEU A 71 3.18 10.34 9.78
N ASN A 72 3.90 9.36 10.34
CA ASN A 72 3.81 9.03 11.76
C ASN A 72 4.35 10.18 12.62
N LYS A 73 3.48 10.75 13.48
CA LYS A 73 3.81 11.81 14.45
C LYS A 73 3.67 11.34 15.91
N SER A 74 3.35 10.06 16.12
CA SER A 74 3.24 9.48 17.47
C SER A 74 4.60 9.04 18.01
N ASP A 75 4.65 8.81 19.33
CA ASP A 75 5.80 8.19 19.98
C ASP A 75 5.93 6.68 19.68
N THR A 76 4.94 6.07 19.02
CA THR A 76 5.00 4.66 18.65
C THR A 76 5.94 4.47 17.46
N PRO A 77 7.02 3.67 17.59
CA PRO A 77 7.90 3.35 16.47
C PRO A 77 7.15 2.85 15.24
N SER A 78 7.43 3.43 14.07
CA SER A 78 6.75 3.07 12.81
C SER A 78 6.83 1.58 12.48
N LYS A 79 7.87 0.86 12.94
CA LYS A 79 7.98 -0.60 12.77
C LYS A 79 6.84 -1.38 13.43
N MET A 80 6.32 -0.91 14.56
CA MET A 80 5.23 -1.59 15.28
C MET A 80 3.90 -1.34 14.55
N ILE A 81 3.67 -0.10 14.13
CA ILE A 81 2.50 0.27 13.33
C ILE A 81 2.51 -0.48 11.98
N ALA A 82 3.67 -0.56 11.32
CA ALA A 82 3.84 -1.31 10.08
C ALA A 82 3.61 -2.82 10.26
N LYS A 83 3.99 -3.39 11.42
CA LYS A 83 3.69 -4.80 11.75
C LYS A 83 2.18 -5.02 11.79
N ASP A 84 1.44 -4.12 12.43
CA ASP A 84 -0.02 -4.23 12.50
C ASP A 84 -0.66 -4.03 11.12
N MET A 85 -0.21 -3.04 10.35
CA MET A 85 -0.64 -2.84 8.96
C MET A 85 -0.42 -4.09 8.11
N LEU A 86 0.73 -4.78 8.30
CA LEU A 86 1.04 -6.01 7.59
C LEU A 86 0.05 -7.13 7.94
N GLN A 87 -0.32 -7.30 9.21
CA GLN A 87 -1.31 -8.33 9.61
C GLN A 87 -2.69 -8.01 9.04
N GLU A 88 -3.16 -6.77 9.18
CA GLU A 88 -4.48 -6.38 8.65
C GLU A 88 -4.53 -6.48 7.13
N PHE A 89 -3.48 -6.05 6.43
CA PHE A 89 -3.38 -6.20 4.97
C PHE A 89 -3.45 -7.68 4.57
N LYS A 90 -2.75 -8.55 5.30
CA LYS A 90 -2.72 -9.99 5.04
C LYS A 90 -4.12 -10.59 5.19
N GLU A 91 -4.84 -10.24 6.26
CA GLU A 91 -6.22 -10.69 6.50
C GLU A 91 -7.17 -10.26 5.38
N MET A 92 -7.11 -8.97 4.99
CA MET A 92 -7.92 -8.43 3.90
C MET A 92 -7.59 -9.04 2.54
N SER A 93 -6.33 -9.45 2.32
CA SER A 93 -5.83 -9.91 1.02
C SER A 93 -5.80 -11.44 0.87
N GLY A 94 -6.60 -12.15 1.65
CA GLY A 94 -6.75 -13.61 1.52
C GLY A 94 -5.60 -14.41 2.13
N GLY A 95 -4.88 -13.85 3.09
CA GLY A 95 -3.90 -14.57 3.91
C GLY A 95 -2.44 -14.49 3.42
N ALA A 96 -2.12 -13.65 2.44
CA ALA A 96 -0.77 -13.49 1.91
C ALA A 96 -0.32 -12.02 1.84
N THR A 97 0.99 -11.82 1.70
CA THR A 97 1.61 -10.49 1.51
C THR A 97 2.64 -10.47 0.38
N ILE A 98 3.17 -11.62 -0.02
CA ILE A 98 4.08 -11.76 -1.15
C ILE A 98 3.28 -11.66 -2.46
N CYS A 99 3.82 -10.92 -3.42
CA CYS A 99 3.10 -10.60 -4.65
C CYS A 99 2.75 -11.86 -5.45
N ARG A 100 3.71 -12.77 -5.64
CA ARG A 100 3.53 -14.07 -6.30
C ARG A 100 2.35 -14.86 -5.72
N ASP A 101 2.28 -14.98 -4.40
CA ASP A 101 1.21 -15.70 -3.69
C ASP A 101 -0.15 -15.02 -3.88
N LEU A 102 -0.17 -13.69 -3.71
CA LEU A 102 -1.39 -12.89 -3.89
C LEU A 102 -1.98 -13.04 -5.28
N LYS A 103 -1.12 -13.11 -6.31
CA LYS A 103 -1.52 -13.31 -7.70
C LYS A 103 -1.71 -14.78 -8.08
N GLY A 104 -1.47 -15.71 -7.15
CA GLY A 104 -1.68 -17.14 -7.38
C GLY A 104 -0.81 -17.70 -8.50
N ILE A 105 0.41 -17.17 -8.68
CA ILE A 105 1.29 -17.55 -9.80
C ILE A 105 1.58 -19.05 -9.79
N ASP A 106 1.82 -19.63 -8.62
CA ASP A 106 2.15 -21.05 -8.49
C ASP A 106 0.91 -21.95 -8.32
N THR A 107 -0.20 -21.40 -7.83
CA THR A 107 -1.41 -22.16 -7.47
C THR A 107 -2.54 -22.05 -8.50
N GLY A 108 -2.47 -21.09 -9.42
CA GLY A 108 -3.55 -20.73 -10.33
C GLY A 108 -4.76 -20.06 -9.66
N LYS A 109 -4.75 -19.91 -8.33
CA LYS A 109 -5.84 -19.30 -7.56
C LYS A 109 -5.39 -17.94 -7.03
N MET A 110 -5.84 -16.87 -7.69
CA MET A 110 -5.61 -15.51 -7.22
C MET A 110 -6.30 -15.29 -5.87
N LEU A 111 -5.54 -14.82 -4.88
CA LEU A 111 -6.05 -14.51 -3.54
C LEU A 111 -6.59 -13.08 -3.47
N CYS A 112 -5.95 -12.15 -4.18
CA CYS A 112 -6.34 -10.74 -4.16
C CYS A 112 -5.95 -10.04 -5.47
N ALA A 113 -6.88 -9.30 -6.07
CA ALA A 113 -6.60 -8.50 -7.27
C ALA A 113 -5.63 -7.35 -6.95
N CYS A 114 -4.89 -6.86 -7.96
CA CYS A 114 -3.91 -5.80 -7.71
C CYS A 114 -4.57 -4.47 -7.30
N ASP A 115 -5.76 -4.17 -7.81
CA ASP A 115 -6.53 -2.98 -7.43
C ASP A 115 -7.00 -3.08 -5.97
N ASP A 116 -7.41 -4.27 -5.54
CA ASP A 116 -7.80 -4.50 -4.14
C ASP A 116 -6.58 -4.41 -3.21
N CYS A 117 -5.41 -4.91 -3.62
CA CYS A 117 -4.17 -4.67 -2.88
C CYS A 117 -3.89 -3.16 -2.72
N VAL A 118 -4.12 -2.35 -3.76
CA VAL A 118 -3.97 -0.88 -3.66
C VAL A 118 -4.96 -0.29 -2.67
N ARG A 119 -6.24 -0.68 -2.73
CA ARG A 119 -7.25 -0.25 -1.76
C ARG A 119 -6.87 -0.64 -0.34
N HIS A 120 -6.48 -1.89 -0.12
CA HIS A 120 -6.07 -2.38 1.20
C HIS A 120 -4.87 -1.61 1.73
N GLY A 121 -3.86 -1.33 0.89
CA GLY A 121 -2.70 -0.53 1.28
C GLY A 121 -3.08 0.87 1.79
N VAL A 122 -4.03 1.54 1.12
CA VAL A 122 -4.57 2.83 1.58
C VAL A 122 -5.36 2.66 2.88
N LEU A 123 -6.32 1.73 2.93
CA LEU A 123 -7.23 1.57 4.06
C LEU A 123 -6.49 1.26 5.37
N VAL A 124 -5.50 0.35 5.34
CA VAL A 124 -4.72 0.04 6.56
C VAL A 124 -3.90 1.25 7.01
N LEU A 125 -3.39 2.07 6.10
CA LEU A 125 -2.68 3.30 6.46
C LEU A 125 -3.63 4.36 7.03
N GLU A 126 -4.77 4.61 6.38
CA GLU A 126 -5.77 5.57 6.86
C GLU A 126 -6.22 5.26 8.28
N LYS A 127 -6.51 3.98 8.55
CA LYS A 127 -6.91 3.51 9.88
C LYS A 127 -5.86 3.83 10.94
N LYS A 128 -4.57 3.63 10.65
CA LYS A 128 -3.49 3.93 11.60
C LYS A 128 -3.28 5.43 11.78
N LEU A 129 -3.35 6.22 10.70
CA LEU A 129 -3.21 7.68 10.78
C LEU A 129 -4.38 8.34 11.53
N ALA A 130 -5.60 7.82 11.39
CA ALA A 130 -6.76 8.30 12.15
C ALA A 130 -6.57 8.14 13.67
N GLY A 131 -5.90 7.08 14.12
CA GLY A 131 -5.57 6.87 15.53
C GLY A 131 -4.32 7.62 16.03
N ILE A 132 -3.52 8.21 15.13
CA ILE A 132 -2.34 9.02 15.48
C ILE A 132 -2.72 10.51 15.59
N ASN A 133 -3.65 10.96 14.75
CA ASN A 133 -4.05 12.36 14.65
C ASN A 133 -5.28 12.72 15.50
N GLY A 134 -5.82 11.76 16.26
CA GLY A 134 -6.91 11.95 17.22
C GLY A 134 -6.37 11.85 18.64
#